data_AF-A0A2A2L413-F1
#
_entry.id   AF-A0A2A2L413-F1
#
_cell.length_a   1.000
_cell.length_b   1.000
_cell.length_c   1.000
_cell.angle_alpha   90.00
_cell.angle_beta   90.00
_cell.angle_gamma   90.00
#
_symmetry.space_group_name_H-M   'P 1'
#
loop_
_entity.id
_entity.type
_entity.pdbx_description
1 polymer ?
#
loop_
_entity_poly.entity_id
_entity_poly.type
_entity_poly.pdbx_seq_one_letter_code
_entity_poly.pdbx_strand_id
1 'polypeptide(L)'
;MNEYLLVMKGAPEKIIEICSTILLNDKEVIFEDKIRNDVNHALEKLCSYGERVLGFCDYRLSSFQFPKGFGSYTDEINVPLKGFRFVGLISMIDPPRAAVPNAVAKCQSAGIKVVMVTGHHPVTAKTIAKSVGIISRGSETAEDISKRLKIPIEQVNSKNAKAAVVHGNKLTEMDEDQLAEIIKNHSEIVFARTSPQQKLMIVEGFQRQGQIVAVTGDGVNDSLALKKADIGVAMGIAGTHVSKLVHVLE
;
A
#
# COMPACT_ATOMS: atom_id res chain seq x y z
N MET A 1 -18.49 -10.57 -34.83
CA MET A 1 -19.29 -9.74 -33.91
C MET A 1 -18.34 -8.81 -33.19
N ASN A 2 -18.60 -7.50 -33.17
CA ASN A 2 -17.74 -6.57 -32.42
C ASN A 2 -18.32 -6.49 -31.00
N GLU A 3 -17.69 -7.21 -30.07
CA GLU A 3 -17.99 -7.12 -28.65
C GLU A 3 -17.09 -6.06 -28.01
N TYR A 4 -17.59 -5.39 -26.97
CA TYR A 4 -16.77 -4.50 -26.17
C TYR A 4 -16.07 -5.32 -25.07
N LEU A 5 -14.77 -5.07 -24.89
CA LEU A 5 -13.98 -5.66 -23.81
C LEU A 5 -13.74 -4.58 -22.74
N LEU A 6 -14.21 -4.84 -21.53
CA LEU A 6 -13.86 -4.05 -20.37
C LEU A 6 -12.61 -4.63 -19.74
N VAL A 7 -11.61 -3.79 -19.48
CA VAL A 7 -10.37 -4.19 -18.80
C VAL A 7 -10.16 -3.34 -17.56
N MET A 8 -9.68 -3.96 -16.49
CA MET A 8 -9.40 -3.27 -15.24
C MET A 8 -8.07 -3.72 -14.66
N LYS A 9 -7.34 -2.78 -14.06
CA LYS A 9 -6.15 -3.04 -13.26
C LYS A 9 -6.25 -2.35 -11.91
N GLY A 10 -5.61 -2.92 -10.90
CA GLY A 10 -5.58 -2.27 -9.60
C GLY A 10 -4.90 -3.07 -8.51
N ALA A 11 -5.24 -2.70 -7.28
CA ALA A 11 -4.94 -3.42 -6.06
C ALA A 11 -5.27 -4.92 -6.21
N PRO A 12 -4.30 -5.84 -6.14
CA PRO A 12 -4.54 -7.27 -6.33
C PRO A 12 -5.72 -7.81 -5.53
N GLU A 13 -5.80 -7.48 -4.25
CA GLU A 13 -6.87 -7.91 -3.34
C GLU A 13 -8.25 -7.40 -3.77
N LYS A 14 -8.33 -6.19 -4.31
CA LYS A 14 -9.59 -5.63 -4.83
C LYS A 14 -10.00 -6.23 -6.16
N ILE A 15 -9.03 -6.51 -7.02
CA ILE A 15 -9.28 -7.19 -8.30
C ILE A 15 -9.76 -8.61 -8.05
N ILE A 16 -9.14 -9.34 -7.11
CA ILE A 16 -9.57 -10.69 -6.73
C ILE A 16 -11.01 -10.67 -6.19
N GLU A 17 -11.35 -9.70 -5.32
CA GLU A 17 -12.70 -9.55 -4.72
C GLU A 17 -13.82 -9.39 -5.75
N ILE A 18 -13.57 -8.69 -6.87
CA ILE A 18 -14.60 -8.42 -7.90
C ILE A 18 -14.65 -9.47 -9.02
N CYS A 19 -13.72 -10.43 -9.04
CA CYS A 19 -13.68 -11.48 -10.07
C CYS A 19 -14.47 -12.72 -9.64
N SER A 20 -15.16 -13.36 -10.58
CA SER A 20 -15.89 -14.62 -10.37
C SER A 20 -15.25 -15.80 -11.11
N THR A 21 -14.53 -15.53 -12.21
CA THR A 21 -13.83 -16.54 -13.01
C THR A 21 -12.34 -16.18 -13.13
N ILE A 22 -11.53 -17.10 -13.62
CA ILE A 22 -10.09 -16.93 -13.87
C ILE A 22 -9.71 -17.61 -15.18
N LEU A 23 -8.79 -17.00 -15.92
CA LEU A 23 -8.20 -17.59 -17.12
C LEU A 23 -7.04 -18.51 -16.73
N LEU A 24 -7.20 -19.83 -16.91
CA LEU A 24 -6.16 -20.84 -16.69
C LEU A 24 -6.00 -21.69 -17.96
N ASN A 25 -4.78 -21.73 -18.51
CA ASN A 25 -4.45 -22.48 -19.74
C ASN A 25 -5.46 -22.24 -20.88
N ASP A 26 -5.71 -20.96 -21.18
CA ASP A 26 -6.66 -20.47 -22.19
C ASP A 26 -8.13 -20.85 -21.96
N LYS A 27 -8.47 -21.37 -20.77
CA LYS A 27 -9.84 -21.70 -20.38
C LYS A 27 -10.29 -20.83 -19.21
N GLU A 28 -11.51 -20.36 -19.33
CA GLU A 28 -12.18 -19.68 -18.23
C GLU A 28 -12.79 -20.71 -17.28
N VAL A 29 -12.40 -20.64 -16.00
CA VAL A 29 -12.92 -21.51 -14.95
C VAL A 29 -13.40 -20.68 -13.77
N ILE A 30 -14.21 -21.28 -12.89
CA ILE A 30 -14.69 -20.62 -11.68
C ILE A 30 -13.50 -20.28 -10.78
N PHE A 31 -13.49 -19.05 -10.25
CA PHE A 31 -12.43 -18.60 -9.34
C PHE A 31 -12.76 -19.05 -7.92
N GLU A 32 -12.63 -20.35 -7.68
CA GLU A 32 -12.89 -21.01 -6.39
C GLU A 32 -11.85 -20.64 -5.33
N ASP A 33 -12.20 -20.84 -4.05
CA ASP A 33 -11.34 -20.49 -2.91
C ASP A 33 -9.95 -21.09 -2.97
N LYS A 34 -9.83 -22.33 -3.46
CA LYS A 34 -8.53 -22.98 -3.66
C LYS A 34 -7.63 -22.16 -4.59
N ILE A 35 -8.17 -21.75 -5.75
CA ILE A 35 -7.41 -20.98 -6.74
C ILE A 35 -7.14 -19.57 -6.22
N ARG A 36 -8.09 -18.96 -5.49
CA ARG A 36 -7.88 -17.67 -4.83
C ARG A 36 -6.71 -17.73 -3.84
N ASN A 37 -6.63 -18.81 -3.06
CA ASN A 37 -5.54 -19.03 -2.11
C ASN A 37 -4.19 -19.19 -2.83
N ASP A 38 -4.15 -19.92 -3.94
CA ASP A 38 -2.93 -20.07 -4.76
C ASP A 38 -2.47 -18.71 -5.33
N VAL A 39 -3.40 -17.88 -5.83
CA VAL A 39 -3.11 -16.52 -6.31
C VAL A 39 -2.63 -15.61 -5.18
N ASN A 40 -3.26 -15.67 -4.00
CA ASN A 40 -2.83 -14.91 -2.83
C ASN A 40 -1.43 -15.33 -2.36
N HIS A 41 -1.10 -16.63 -2.41
CA HIS A 41 0.24 -17.10 -2.09
C HIS A 41 1.29 -16.57 -3.09
N ALA A 42 0.96 -16.57 -4.39
CA ALA A 42 1.81 -15.96 -5.41
C ALA A 42 2.00 -14.45 -5.18
N LEU A 43 0.92 -13.73 -4.84
CA LEU A 43 0.97 -12.31 -4.48
C LEU A 43 1.91 -12.07 -3.29
N GLU A 44 1.77 -12.83 -2.20
CA GLU A 44 2.63 -12.69 -1.02
C GLU A 44 4.10 -12.94 -1.37
N LYS A 45 4.38 -13.95 -2.19
CA LYS A 45 5.74 -14.27 -2.65
C LYS A 45 6.34 -13.12 -3.45
N LEU A 46 5.62 -12.57 -4.42
CA LEU A 46 6.07 -11.41 -5.20
C LEU A 46 6.30 -10.18 -4.31
N CYS A 47 5.36 -9.89 -3.40
CA CYS A 47 5.52 -8.81 -2.44
C CYS A 47 6.74 -9.02 -1.51
N SER A 48 7.06 -10.27 -1.17
CA SER A 48 8.19 -10.59 -0.29
C SER A 48 9.55 -10.22 -0.90
N TYR A 49 9.62 -10.14 -2.23
CA TYR A 49 10.78 -9.63 -2.97
C TYR A 49 10.84 -8.10 -3.01
N GLY A 50 9.88 -7.40 -2.39
CA GLY A 50 9.81 -5.95 -2.42
C GLY A 50 9.24 -5.41 -3.74
N GLU A 51 8.55 -6.26 -4.51
CA GLU A 51 7.94 -5.87 -5.76
C GLU A 51 6.59 -5.18 -5.56
N ARG A 52 6.27 -4.27 -6.48
CA ARG A 52 4.94 -3.68 -6.65
C ARG A 52 4.12 -4.60 -7.54
N VAL A 53 3.02 -5.13 -7.00
CA VAL A 53 2.15 -6.07 -7.70
C VAL A 53 0.81 -5.40 -8.04
N LEU A 54 0.32 -5.63 -9.27
CA LEU A 54 -1.00 -5.20 -9.75
C LEU A 54 -1.78 -6.44 -10.23
N GLY A 55 -3.08 -6.47 -9.91
CA GLY A 55 -4.02 -7.44 -10.47
C GLY A 55 -4.65 -6.91 -11.75
N PHE A 56 -4.93 -7.81 -12.68
CA PHE A 56 -5.58 -7.52 -13.96
C PHE A 56 -6.77 -8.44 -14.16
N CYS A 57 -7.88 -7.87 -14.62
CA CYS A 57 -9.07 -8.62 -14.98
C CYS A 57 -9.75 -8.04 -16.22
N ASP A 58 -10.57 -8.86 -16.87
CA ASP A 58 -11.37 -8.46 -18.02
C ASP A 58 -12.83 -8.91 -17.89
N TYR A 59 -13.71 -8.31 -18.68
CA TYR A 59 -15.11 -8.68 -18.80
C TYR A 59 -15.57 -8.46 -20.23
N ARG A 60 -16.15 -9.49 -20.85
CA ARG A 60 -16.71 -9.41 -22.20
C ARG A 60 -18.16 -8.95 -22.12
N LEU A 61 -18.45 -7.76 -22.66
CA LEU A 61 -19.81 -7.23 -22.70
C LEU A 61 -20.60 -7.90 -23.81
N SER A 62 -21.75 -8.49 -23.46
CA SER A 62 -22.66 -9.09 -24.43
C SER A 62 -23.18 -8.04 -25.40
N SER A 63 -23.02 -8.29 -26.72
CA SER A 63 -23.51 -7.38 -27.75
C SER A 63 -25.02 -7.22 -27.77
N PHE A 64 -25.77 -8.12 -27.11
CA PHE A 64 -27.21 -8.00 -26.92
C PHE A 64 -27.58 -6.89 -25.94
N GLN A 65 -26.83 -6.79 -24.84
CA GLN A 65 -27.05 -5.77 -23.80
C GLN A 65 -26.31 -4.47 -24.13
N PHE A 66 -25.19 -4.56 -24.84
CA PHE A 66 -24.29 -3.46 -25.16
C PHE A 66 -24.06 -3.37 -26.69
N PRO A 67 -25.03 -2.86 -27.46
CA PRO A 67 -24.94 -2.78 -28.92
C PRO A 67 -23.88 -1.76 -29.37
N LYS A 68 -23.48 -1.81 -30.64
CA LYS A 68 -22.57 -0.82 -31.22
C LYS A 68 -23.10 0.60 -31.02
N GLY A 69 -22.23 1.49 -30.53
CA GLY A 69 -22.61 2.87 -30.20
C GLY A 69 -23.10 3.04 -28.76
N PHE A 70 -23.13 1.98 -27.96
CA PHE A 70 -23.25 2.08 -26.51
C PHE A 70 -22.06 2.87 -25.95
N GLY A 71 -22.33 3.95 -25.22
CA GLY A 71 -21.31 4.82 -24.64
C GLY A 71 -21.43 6.29 -25.04
N SER A 72 -22.58 6.92 -24.75
CA SER A 72 -22.50 8.34 -24.41
C SER A 72 -21.75 8.41 -23.08
N TYR A 73 -20.73 9.26 -22.98
CA TYR A 73 -20.06 9.54 -21.71
C TYR A 73 -21.08 10.18 -20.77
N THR A 74 -21.75 9.37 -19.96
CA THR A 74 -22.62 9.81 -18.88
C THR A 74 -21.89 9.66 -17.57
N ASP A 75 -22.15 10.54 -16.62
CA ASP A 75 -21.59 10.45 -15.26
C ASP A 75 -22.10 9.22 -14.48
N GLU A 76 -23.15 8.56 -14.98
CA GLU A 76 -23.70 7.34 -14.39
C GLU A 76 -22.98 6.08 -14.90
N ILE A 77 -22.59 5.21 -13.96
CA ILE A 77 -21.97 3.91 -14.25
C ILE A 77 -23.02 2.98 -14.87
N ASN A 78 -22.83 2.63 -16.14
CA ASN A 78 -23.76 1.79 -16.91
C ASN A 78 -23.15 0.43 -17.33
N VAL A 79 -22.03 0.03 -16.74
CA VAL A 79 -21.33 -1.24 -17.02
C VAL A 79 -21.16 -2.09 -15.75
N PRO A 80 -20.98 -3.42 -15.87
CA PRO A 80 -20.75 -4.29 -14.73
C PRO A 80 -19.51 -3.88 -13.91
N LEU A 81 -19.64 -3.90 -12.58
CA LEU A 81 -18.56 -3.61 -11.62
C LEU A 81 -18.08 -4.85 -10.83
N LYS A 82 -18.71 -6.00 -11.06
CA LYS A 82 -18.38 -7.30 -10.46
C LYS A 82 -18.60 -8.42 -11.48
N GLY A 83 -18.08 -9.61 -11.18
CA GLY A 83 -18.21 -10.77 -12.07
C GLY A 83 -17.15 -10.81 -13.16
N PHE A 84 -16.03 -10.12 -12.97
CA PHE A 84 -14.91 -10.11 -13.91
C PHE A 84 -14.23 -11.48 -13.98
N ARG A 85 -13.49 -11.69 -15.06
CA ARG A 85 -12.53 -12.78 -15.19
C ARG A 85 -11.15 -12.28 -14.79
N PHE A 86 -10.57 -12.89 -13.77
CA PHE A 86 -9.19 -12.65 -13.38
C PHE A 86 -8.24 -13.15 -14.46
N VAL A 87 -7.30 -12.31 -14.89
CA VAL A 87 -6.32 -12.66 -15.93
C VAL A 87 -4.97 -13.00 -15.29
N GLY A 88 -4.54 -12.24 -14.30
CA GLY A 88 -3.26 -12.48 -13.65
C GLY A 88 -2.75 -11.36 -12.77
N LEU A 89 -1.58 -11.60 -12.20
CA LEU A 89 -0.78 -10.62 -11.49
C LEU A 89 0.39 -10.19 -12.38
N ILE A 90 0.74 -8.92 -12.33
CA ILE A 90 2.00 -8.40 -12.87
C ILE A 90 2.75 -7.73 -11.73
N SER A 91 4.02 -8.08 -11.57
CA SER A 91 4.92 -7.44 -10.61
C SER A 91 5.96 -6.58 -11.32
N MET A 92 6.40 -5.54 -10.61
CA MET A 92 7.42 -4.60 -11.06
C MET A 92 8.32 -4.28 -9.87
N ILE A 93 9.63 -4.18 -10.11
CA ILE A 93 10.58 -3.74 -9.08
C ILE A 93 10.66 -2.22 -9.14
N ASP A 94 10.41 -1.57 -8.00
CA ASP A 94 10.68 -0.15 -7.78
C ASP A 94 11.78 -0.04 -6.71
N PRO A 95 13.05 -0.14 -7.09
CA PRO A 95 14.13 -0.28 -6.13
C PRO A 95 14.37 1.06 -5.40
N PRO A 96 14.73 1.03 -4.10
CA PRO A 96 15.13 2.24 -3.41
C PRO A 96 16.30 2.94 -4.11
N ARG A 97 16.29 4.28 -4.15
CA ARG A 97 17.43 5.04 -4.67
C ARG A 97 18.69 4.71 -3.87
N ALA A 98 19.84 4.61 -4.53
CA ALA A 98 21.10 4.17 -3.92
C ALA A 98 21.52 4.97 -2.66
N ALA A 99 21.16 6.25 -2.59
CA ALA A 99 21.47 7.12 -1.44
C ALA A 99 20.53 6.93 -0.23
N VAL A 100 19.36 6.32 -0.40
CA VAL A 100 18.31 6.24 0.63
C VAL A 100 18.78 5.49 1.88
N PRO A 101 19.42 4.30 1.81
CA PRO A 101 19.86 3.60 3.01
C PRO A 101 20.83 4.43 3.86
N ASN A 102 21.76 5.15 3.23
CA ASN A 102 22.71 6.01 3.94
C ASN A 102 22.01 7.21 4.57
N ALA A 103 21.07 7.84 3.87
CA ALA A 103 20.30 8.96 4.39
C ALA A 103 19.47 8.56 5.61
N VAL A 104 18.77 7.41 5.55
CA VAL A 104 18.02 6.86 6.69
C VAL A 104 18.93 6.64 7.89
N ALA A 105 20.08 5.99 7.69
CA ALA A 105 21.05 5.73 8.75
C ALA A 105 21.58 7.02 9.40
N LYS A 106 21.88 8.05 8.58
CA LYS A 106 22.31 9.36 9.09
C LYS A 106 21.24 10.02 9.94
N CYS A 107 19.98 10.04 9.49
CA CYS A 107 18.86 10.57 10.27
C CYS A 107 18.73 9.85 11.62
N GLN A 108 18.75 8.51 11.60
CA GLN A 108 18.66 7.71 12.83
C GLN A 108 19.84 7.95 13.77
N SER A 109 21.07 8.10 13.25
CA SER A 109 22.26 8.40 14.06
C SER A 109 22.20 9.79 14.73
N ALA A 110 21.42 10.71 14.17
CA ALA A 110 21.13 12.02 14.75
C ALA A 110 19.94 11.99 15.74
N GLY A 111 19.39 10.80 16.04
CA GLY A 111 18.25 10.63 16.93
C GLY A 111 16.89 10.91 16.27
N ILE A 112 16.83 11.06 14.95
CA ILE A 112 15.58 11.30 14.22
C ILE A 112 14.84 9.97 14.02
N LYS A 113 13.58 9.91 14.46
CA LYS A 113 12.69 8.77 14.20
C LYS A 113 12.23 8.80 12.74
N VAL A 114 12.65 7.81 11.96
CA VAL A 114 12.25 7.66 10.56
C VAL A 114 11.07 6.69 10.46
N VAL A 115 9.99 7.13 9.80
CA VAL A 115 8.73 6.38 9.66
C VAL A 115 8.37 6.27 8.18
N MET A 116 7.97 5.08 7.73
CA MET A 116 7.48 4.89 6.35
C MET A 116 5.96 5.06 6.29
N VAL A 117 5.46 5.83 5.33
CA VAL A 117 4.02 5.97 5.05
C VAL A 117 3.76 5.77 3.56
N THR A 118 3.12 4.66 3.18
CA THR A 118 3.00 4.25 1.78
C THR A 118 1.68 3.59 1.42
N GLY A 119 1.27 3.73 0.15
CA GLY A 119 0.11 3.05 -0.43
C GLY A 119 0.39 1.61 -0.89
N HIS A 120 1.64 1.15 -0.78
CA HIS A 120 2.03 -0.21 -1.16
C HIS A 120 1.42 -1.27 -0.24
N HIS A 121 1.41 -2.52 -0.72
CA HIS A 121 1.03 -3.68 0.06
C HIS A 121 1.93 -3.81 1.32
N PRO A 122 1.39 -4.22 2.49
CA PRO A 122 2.16 -4.30 3.74
C PRO A 122 3.42 -5.15 3.65
N VAL A 123 3.36 -6.27 2.94
CA VAL A 123 4.52 -7.17 2.76
C VAL A 123 5.62 -6.45 1.97
N THR A 124 5.28 -5.81 0.84
CA THR A 124 6.22 -5.00 0.05
C THR A 124 6.81 -3.87 0.89
N ALA A 125 5.96 -3.11 1.59
CA ALA A 125 6.39 -1.98 2.43
C ALA A 125 7.37 -2.44 3.52
N LYS A 126 7.08 -3.56 4.20
CA LYS A 126 7.96 -4.16 5.21
C LYS A 126 9.29 -4.60 4.61
N THR A 127 9.29 -5.26 3.45
CA THR A 127 10.53 -5.68 2.76
C THR A 127 11.39 -4.47 2.39
N ILE A 128 10.79 -3.42 1.81
CA ILE A 128 11.51 -2.20 1.47
C ILE A 128 12.00 -1.48 2.73
N ALA A 129 11.19 -1.39 3.79
CA ALA A 129 11.60 -0.78 5.05
C ALA A 129 12.81 -1.49 5.68
N LYS A 130 12.88 -2.83 5.58
CA LYS A 130 14.07 -3.60 5.99
C LYS A 130 15.27 -3.36 5.08
N SER A 131 15.07 -3.23 3.77
CA SER A 131 16.18 -3.02 2.82
C SER A 131 16.83 -1.64 2.95
N VAL A 132 16.05 -0.61 3.31
CA VAL A 132 16.55 0.77 3.51
C VAL A 132 16.93 1.10 4.96
N GLY A 133 16.71 0.19 5.91
CA GLY A 133 17.09 0.38 7.32
C GLY A 133 16.09 1.14 8.18
N ILE A 134 14.85 1.35 7.72
CA ILE A 134 13.76 1.87 8.58
C ILE A 134 13.38 0.83 9.63
N ILE A 135 13.32 -0.44 9.23
CA ILE A 135 13.25 -1.57 10.16
C ILE A 135 14.65 -2.17 10.24
N SER A 136 15.20 -2.25 11.46
CA SER A 136 16.55 -2.76 11.68
C SER A 136 16.64 -4.26 11.40
N ARG A 137 17.83 -4.73 11.04
CA ARG A 137 18.11 -6.17 10.96
C ARG A 137 17.90 -6.79 12.34
N GLY A 138 17.08 -7.84 12.42
CA GLY A 138 16.75 -8.53 13.67
C GLY A 138 15.56 -7.94 14.44
N SER A 139 15.05 -6.76 14.05
CA SER A 139 13.78 -6.27 14.58
C SER A 139 12.63 -7.13 14.08
N GLU A 140 11.73 -7.48 14.99
CA GLU A 140 10.54 -8.27 14.73
C GLU A 140 9.27 -7.42 14.88
N THR A 141 8.28 -7.70 14.03
CA THR A 141 6.90 -7.25 14.23
C THR A 141 6.12 -8.25 15.06
N ALA A 142 4.93 -7.88 15.55
CA ALA A 142 4.05 -8.81 16.27
C ALA A 142 3.74 -10.07 15.42
N GLU A 143 3.57 -9.91 14.10
CA GLU A 143 3.39 -11.01 13.15
C GLU A 143 4.64 -11.90 13.04
N ASP A 144 5.85 -11.32 13.09
CA ASP A 144 7.10 -12.10 13.06
C ASP A 144 7.22 -12.97 14.33
N ILE A 145 6.93 -12.37 15.49
CA ILE A 145 6.94 -13.08 16.78
C ILE A 145 5.91 -14.21 16.79
N SER A 146 4.67 -13.92 16.35
CA SER A 146 3.60 -14.92 16.22
C SER A 146 4.04 -16.11 15.35
N LYS A 147 4.61 -15.84 14.16
CA LYS A 147 5.10 -16.89 13.24
C LYS A 147 6.25 -17.70 13.84
N ARG A 148 7.21 -17.04 14.48
CA ARG A 148 8.38 -17.70 15.10
C ARG A 148 7.98 -18.58 16.27
N LEU A 149 7.07 -18.11 17.13
CA LEU A 149 6.60 -18.84 18.31
C LEU A 149 5.46 -19.82 18.00
N LYS A 150 4.87 -19.75 16.79
CA LYS A 150 3.69 -20.52 16.37
C LYS A 150 2.49 -20.34 17.31
N ILE A 151 2.28 -19.10 17.77
CA ILE A 151 1.13 -18.72 18.61
C ILE A 151 0.22 -17.76 17.86
N PRO A 152 -1.10 -17.73 18.16
CA PRO A 152 -2.01 -16.71 17.64
C PRO A 152 -1.51 -15.29 17.93
N ILE A 153 -1.76 -14.35 17.01
CA ILE A 153 -1.24 -12.98 17.11
C ILE A 153 -1.81 -12.24 18.34
N GLU A 154 -3.01 -12.62 18.77
CA GLU A 154 -3.71 -12.11 19.95
C GLU A 154 -2.97 -12.44 21.25
N GLN A 155 -2.13 -13.48 21.24
CA GLN A 155 -1.31 -13.89 22.38
C GLN A 155 0.07 -13.21 22.38
N VAL A 156 0.42 -12.47 21.31
CA VAL A 156 1.69 -11.74 21.25
C VAL A 156 1.53 -10.41 21.99
N ASN A 157 2.37 -10.20 23.02
CA ASN A 157 2.50 -8.87 23.60
C ASN A 157 3.18 -7.93 22.59
N SER A 158 2.38 -7.06 21.96
CA SER A 158 2.84 -6.11 20.95
C SER A 158 3.94 -5.19 21.45
N LYS A 159 4.00 -4.89 22.76
CA LYS A 159 5.05 -4.04 23.36
C LYS A 159 6.44 -4.66 23.30
N ASN A 160 6.54 -5.98 23.09
CA ASN A 160 7.81 -6.66 22.89
C ASN A 160 8.33 -6.52 21.44
N ALA A 161 7.48 -6.10 20.50
CA ALA A 161 7.87 -5.90 19.11
C ALA A 161 8.43 -4.48 18.92
N LYS A 162 9.73 -4.39 18.63
CA LYS A 162 10.38 -3.10 18.33
C LYS A 162 9.80 -2.42 17.07
N ALA A 163 9.39 -3.24 16.10
CA ALA A 163 8.83 -2.78 14.84
C ALA A 163 7.32 -3.02 14.73
N ALA A 164 6.61 -2.12 14.05
CA ALA A 164 5.20 -2.26 13.74
C ALA A 164 4.93 -1.99 12.26
N VAL A 165 4.08 -2.83 11.65
CA VAL A 165 3.53 -2.61 10.31
C VAL A 165 2.02 -2.43 10.46
N VAL A 166 1.53 -1.22 10.23
CA VAL A 166 0.13 -0.86 10.41
C VAL A 166 -0.53 -0.78 9.04
N HIS A 167 -1.58 -1.58 8.84
CA HIS A 167 -2.39 -1.56 7.63
C HIS A 167 -3.36 -0.38 7.63
N GLY A 168 -3.57 0.27 6.49
CA GLY A 168 -4.51 1.39 6.32
C GLY A 168 -5.92 1.09 6.84
N ASN A 169 -6.51 -0.06 6.50
CA ASN A 169 -7.81 -0.48 7.07
C ASN A 169 -7.85 -0.42 8.61
N LYS A 170 -6.81 -0.92 9.28
CA LYS A 170 -6.72 -0.90 10.75
C LYS A 170 -6.60 0.53 11.27
N LEU A 171 -5.91 1.40 10.54
CA LEU A 171 -5.78 2.82 10.88
C LEU A 171 -7.11 3.57 10.80
N THR A 172 -8.03 3.19 9.91
CA THR A 172 -9.38 3.77 9.84
C THR A 172 -10.21 3.45 11.09
N GLU A 173 -9.99 2.27 11.67
CA GLU A 173 -10.71 1.80 12.85
C GLU A 173 -10.10 2.31 14.16
N MET A 174 -8.92 2.94 14.09
CA MET A 174 -8.20 3.43 15.25
C MET A 174 -8.70 4.80 15.69
N ASP A 175 -8.83 4.96 17.01
CA ASP A 175 -8.93 6.28 17.62
C ASP A 175 -7.54 6.92 17.81
N GLU A 176 -7.54 8.17 18.30
CA GLU A 176 -6.33 8.96 18.47
C GLU A 176 -5.39 8.38 19.53
N ASP A 177 -5.96 7.78 20.59
CA ASP A 177 -5.20 7.20 21.71
C ASP A 177 -4.50 5.91 21.29
N GLN A 178 -5.15 5.08 20.49
CA GLN A 178 -4.56 3.87 19.92
C GLN A 178 -3.41 4.19 18.97
N LEU A 179 -3.55 5.22 18.13
CA LEU A 179 -2.46 5.70 17.28
C LEU A 179 -1.29 6.24 18.12
N ALA A 180 -1.59 7.02 19.16
CA ALA A 180 -0.58 7.51 20.10
C ALA A 180 0.17 6.36 20.79
N GLU A 181 -0.52 5.30 21.20
CA GLU A 181 0.12 4.12 21.80
C GLU A 181 1.08 3.43 20.83
N ILE A 182 0.71 3.30 19.55
CA ILE A 182 1.60 2.75 18.51
C ILE A 182 2.84 3.63 18.34
N ILE A 183 2.65 4.95 18.25
CA ILE A 183 3.73 5.91 18.10
C ILE A 183 4.71 5.83 19.27
N LYS A 184 4.19 5.64 20.49
CA LYS A 184 4.99 5.58 21.72
C LYS A 184 5.72 4.25 21.90
N ASN A 185 5.06 3.13 21.62
CA ASN A 185 5.59 1.81 21.95
C ASN A 185 6.53 1.23 20.87
N HIS A 186 6.46 1.71 19.64
CA HIS A 186 7.27 1.19 18.54
C HIS A 186 8.25 2.24 18.03
N SER A 187 9.54 1.91 18.02
CA SER A 187 10.57 2.81 17.48
C SER A 187 10.66 2.76 15.95
N GLU A 188 10.28 1.63 15.34
CA GLU A 188 10.38 1.39 13.91
C GLU A 188 8.98 1.16 13.34
N ILE A 189 8.44 2.11 12.58
CA ILE A 189 7.03 2.08 12.16
C ILE A 189 6.91 2.18 10.65
N VAL A 190 6.06 1.32 10.09
CA VAL A 190 5.64 1.33 8.68
C VAL A 190 4.12 1.38 8.63
N PHE A 191 3.56 2.43 8.05
CA PHE A 191 2.16 2.51 7.68
C PHE A 191 2.03 2.14 6.20
N ALA A 192 1.31 1.06 5.91
CA ALA A 192 1.13 0.52 4.57
C ALA A 192 -0.34 0.58 4.14
N ARG A 193 -0.57 0.55 2.82
CA ARG A 193 -1.91 0.68 2.22
C ARG A 193 -2.66 1.93 2.65
N THR A 194 -1.97 3.05 2.83
CA THR A 194 -2.59 4.29 3.32
C THR A 194 -3.21 5.13 2.21
N SER A 195 -4.37 5.74 2.51
CA SER A 195 -4.98 6.79 1.69
C SER A 195 -4.31 8.15 1.93
N PRO A 196 -4.47 9.15 1.03
CA PRO A 196 -3.96 10.51 1.26
C PRO A 196 -4.42 11.12 2.59
N GLN A 197 -5.68 10.89 2.97
CA GLN A 197 -6.26 11.36 4.24
C GLN A 197 -5.61 10.67 5.44
N GLN A 198 -5.30 9.38 5.33
CA GLN A 198 -4.60 8.66 6.38
C GLN A 198 -3.15 9.14 6.55
N LYS A 199 -2.48 9.57 5.48
CA LYS A 199 -1.15 10.18 5.60
C LYS A 199 -1.20 11.47 6.43
N LEU A 200 -2.22 12.29 6.21
CA LEU A 200 -2.48 13.50 7.00
C LEU A 200 -2.71 13.15 8.47
N MET A 201 -3.60 12.19 8.75
CA MET A 201 -3.89 11.71 10.11
C MET A 201 -2.61 11.23 10.84
N ILE A 202 -1.72 10.52 10.15
CA ILE A 202 -0.45 10.06 10.73
C ILE A 202 0.42 11.26 11.13
N VAL A 203 0.57 12.26 10.26
CA VAL A 203 1.33 13.48 10.57
C VAL A 203 0.77 14.19 11.80
N GLU A 204 -0.55 14.36 11.85
CA GLU A 204 -1.25 14.95 12.99
C GLU A 204 -1.05 14.15 14.28
N GLY A 205 -1.08 12.82 14.20
CA GLY A 205 -0.80 11.93 15.32
C GLY A 205 0.58 12.17 15.93
N PHE A 206 1.63 12.30 15.11
CA PHE A 206 2.97 12.61 15.60
C PHE A 206 3.07 14.04 16.17
N GLN A 207 2.48 15.03 15.51
CA GLN A 207 2.47 16.42 15.99
C GLN A 207 1.76 16.57 17.34
N ARG A 208 0.65 15.86 17.56
CA ARG A 208 -0.06 15.84 18.86
C ARG A 208 0.77 15.22 19.99
N GLN A 209 1.73 14.36 19.66
CA GLN A 209 2.72 13.83 20.61
C GLN A 209 3.89 14.81 20.84
N GLY A 210 3.76 16.07 20.41
CA GLY A 210 4.76 17.12 20.57
C GLY A 210 6.00 16.95 19.69
N GLN A 211 5.94 16.10 18.66
CA GLN A 211 7.04 15.89 17.73
C GLN A 211 7.02 16.95 16.63
N ILE A 212 8.19 17.44 16.22
CA ILE A 212 8.35 18.20 14.97
C ILE A 212 8.45 17.19 13.82
N VAL A 213 7.57 17.32 12.83
CA VAL A 213 7.40 16.35 11.76
C VAL A 213 7.85 16.93 10.42
N ALA A 214 8.84 16.28 9.81
CA ALA A 214 9.18 16.50 8.41
C ALA A 214 8.58 15.38 7.53
N VAL A 215 7.99 15.75 6.39
CA VAL A 215 7.44 14.79 5.42
C VAL A 215 8.19 14.91 4.10
N THR A 216 8.65 13.78 3.57
CA THR A 216 9.25 13.69 2.24
C THR A 216 8.30 12.95 1.30
N GLY A 217 7.97 13.51 0.15
CA GLY A 217 7.03 12.89 -0.80
C GLY A 217 7.20 13.36 -2.25
N ASP A 218 6.54 12.66 -3.17
CA ASP A 218 6.62 12.94 -4.61
C ASP A 218 5.27 12.95 -5.32
N GLY A 219 4.25 12.33 -4.74
CA GLY A 219 2.94 12.19 -5.37
C GLY A 219 1.94 13.26 -4.96
N VAL A 220 0.90 13.42 -5.78
CA VAL A 220 -0.35 14.12 -5.41
C VAL A 220 -0.95 13.55 -4.10
N ASN A 221 -0.70 12.27 -3.85
CA ASN A 221 -1.15 11.55 -2.66
C ASN A 221 -0.48 12.03 -1.37
N ASP A 222 0.66 12.73 -1.47
CA ASP A 222 1.40 13.25 -0.32
C ASP A 222 1.08 14.72 -0.03
N SER A 223 0.35 15.39 -0.92
CA SER A 223 0.11 16.84 -0.86
C SER A 223 -0.46 17.33 0.48
N LEU A 224 -1.45 16.62 1.03
CA LEU A 224 -2.06 16.95 2.31
C LEU A 224 -1.07 16.80 3.48
N ALA A 225 -0.33 15.70 3.50
CA ALA A 225 0.66 15.41 4.54
C ALA A 225 1.84 16.37 4.47
N LEU A 226 2.34 16.68 3.27
CA LEU A 226 3.40 17.67 3.02
C LEU A 226 2.99 19.06 3.54
N LYS A 227 1.74 19.46 3.31
CA LYS A 227 1.23 20.77 3.74
C LYS A 227 1.06 20.87 5.25
N LYS A 228 0.70 19.75 5.89
CA LYS A 228 0.45 19.70 7.33
C LYS A 228 1.73 19.58 8.15
N ALA A 229 2.76 18.94 7.59
CA ALA A 229 4.05 18.78 8.23
C ALA A 229 4.65 20.14 8.62
N ASP A 230 5.46 20.16 9.68
CA ASP A 230 6.22 21.34 10.05
C ASP A 230 7.23 21.71 8.95
N ILE A 231 7.76 20.69 8.26
CA ILE A 231 8.57 20.84 7.05
C ILE A 231 8.13 19.82 6.00
N GLY A 232 7.63 20.31 4.85
CA GLY A 232 7.38 19.50 3.66
C GLY A 232 8.56 19.52 2.69
N VAL A 233 9.01 18.35 2.22
CA VAL A 233 10.07 18.21 1.22
C VAL A 233 9.54 17.43 0.02
N ALA A 234 9.29 18.14 -1.07
CA ALA A 234 8.86 17.55 -2.33
C ALA A 234 10.05 17.16 -3.21
N MET A 235 10.00 15.98 -3.86
CA MET A 235 11.05 15.59 -4.80
C MET A 235 10.98 16.43 -6.09
N GLY A 236 12.02 17.23 -6.38
CA GLY A 236 12.00 18.23 -7.46
C GLY A 236 11.90 17.70 -8.89
N ILE A 237 12.53 16.57 -9.23
CA ILE A 237 12.48 16.00 -10.61
C ILE A 237 11.40 14.92 -10.73
N ALA A 238 11.26 14.08 -9.70
CA ALA A 238 10.32 12.96 -9.68
C ALA A 238 8.91 13.35 -9.19
N GLY A 239 8.76 14.50 -8.55
CA GLY A 239 7.50 14.91 -7.94
C GLY A 239 6.52 15.53 -8.92
N THR A 240 5.24 15.33 -8.66
CA THR A 240 4.15 15.96 -9.44
C THR A 240 4.10 17.48 -9.20
N HIS A 241 3.61 18.26 -10.18
CA HIS A 241 3.50 19.71 -10.06
C HIS A 241 2.76 20.15 -8.79
N VAL A 242 1.73 19.41 -8.38
CA VAL A 242 0.93 19.69 -7.18
C VAL A 242 1.77 19.54 -5.91
N SER A 243 2.64 18.53 -5.83
CA SER A 243 3.50 18.31 -4.65
C SER A 243 4.57 19.39 -4.51
N LYS A 244 5.07 19.94 -5.62
CA LYS A 244 6.08 21.02 -5.63
C LYS A 244 5.56 22.36 -5.12
N LEU A 245 4.24 22.58 -5.13
CA LEU A 245 3.64 23.83 -4.65
C LEU A 245 3.65 23.94 -3.10
N VAL A 246 4.09 22.90 -2.39
CA VAL A 246 3.91 22.74 -0.93
C VAL A 246 5.22 22.98 -0.15
N HIS A 247 5.94 24.05 -0.49
CA HIS A 247 7.31 24.41 -0.05
C HIS A 247 8.44 23.70 -0.82
N VAL A 248 9.23 24.53 -1.50
CA VAL A 248 10.48 24.17 -2.15
C VAL A 248 11.59 24.81 -1.29
N LEU A 249 12.47 24.00 -0.73
CA LEU A 249 13.81 24.48 -0.42
C LEU A 249 14.55 24.44 -1.76
N GLU A 250 14.75 25.62 -2.35
CA GLU A 250 15.66 25.82 -3.49
C GLU A 250 17.12 25.64 -3.04
#